data_AF-A0A6A2ZMI2-F1
#
_entry.id   AF-A0A6A2ZMI2-F1
#
_cell.length_a   1.000
_cell.length_b   1.000
_cell.length_c   1.000
_cell.angle_alpha   90.00
_cell.angle_beta   90.00
_cell.angle_gamma   90.00
#
_symmetry.space_group_name_H-M   'P 1'
#
loop_
_entity.id
_entity.type
_entity.pdbx_description
1 polymer ?
#
loop_
_entity_poly.entity_id
_entity_poly.type
_entity_poly.pdbx_seq_one_letter_code
_entity_poly.pdbx_strand_id
1 'polypeptide(L)'
;MAAAVGKDEEYDVWGKPRKAADDLYEIRDTFFPLNPDDKTSKLQHESDLALKLLDSIPAEQRKLPVQRATYEYLRGKILDAVPDYRKEAEDHLSKAVKLNPSLADAWLCLGNCIWKKGDFTSAKNCFNLALSKLLLILDPCLEDIASLKQGADNQSAMVEESIQHAKEAITLDVKDGYSWYNLGNACLTSFFVTGTWDHSKLLQSLKAYQNSEKDEKMKSNPDLYFNCATVNRYLENYDRALAGFEAAALKDPSLNASQEVEKMVNLLDKLENLLRVCFDNEECITQNLFCEIASVNYSFSDLAIGYRLWHHERILAFPYWFIQGHSKAKRLASSTIGAVNCKRSDLSTVFWSFVHINLMNSSYRKATIDVLSEGLNKAVAVQGKVLLFVKHENITPLMLACNVAADLIAIGVSYGLKIKEGDQLTLLDPHFRQVDFFWKGKCYKFKSIRVDFLEQVLVNGKALPRHQAIQTSIYAQHKP
;
A
#
# COMPACT_ATOMS: atom_id res chain seq x y z
N MET A 1 12.48 -74.88 -11.99
CA MET A 1 11.66 -74.20 -10.97
C MET A 1 12.40 -72.93 -10.57
N ALA A 2 11.78 -71.79 -10.84
CA ALA A 2 12.36 -70.46 -10.73
C ALA A 2 12.68 -70.10 -9.27
N ALA A 3 13.88 -69.54 -9.06
CA ALA A 3 14.24 -68.83 -7.85
C ALA A 3 13.57 -67.45 -7.88
N ALA A 4 12.72 -67.18 -6.88
CA ALA A 4 12.14 -65.87 -6.65
C ALA A 4 13.27 -64.92 -6.19
N VAL A 5 13.69 -64.03 -7.08
CA VAL A 5 14.51 -62.87 -6.75
C VAL A 5 13.60 -61.88 -6.03
N GLY A 6 13.82 -61.71 -4.73
CA GLY A 6 13.22 -60.62 -3.95
C GLY A 6 13.63 -59.30 -4.57
N LYS A 7 12.64 -58.45 -4.87
CA LYS A 7 12.87 -57.04 -5.16
C LYS A 7 13.16 -56.38 -3.82
N ASP A 8 14.42 -56.06 -3.57
CA ASP A 8 14.80 -55.14 -2.50
C ASP A 8 14.17 -53.77 -2.82
N GLU A 9 13.23 -53.33 -1.98
CA GLU A 9 12.80 -51.94 -1.95
C GLU A 9 14.00 -51.11 -1.48
N GLU A 10 14.65 -50.41 -2.41
CA GLU A 10 15.81 -49.57 -2.15
C GLU A 10 15.39 -48.42 -1.20
N TYR A 11 15.70 -48.57 0.08
CA TYR A 11 15.38 -47.59 1.12
C TYR A 11 16.02 -46.23 0.78
N ASP A 12 15.21 -45.19 0.51
CA ASP A 12 15.71 -43.85 0.18
C ASP A 12 16.44 -43.24 1.40
N VAL A 13 17.76 -43.38 1.39
CA VAL A 13 18.69 -42.85 2.39
C VAL A 13 18.51 -41.33 2.58
N TRP A 14 18.10 -40.62 1.53
CA TRP A 14 17.95 -39.16 1.54
C TRP A 14 16.58 -38.70 2.03
N GLY A 15 15.61 -39.61 2.17
CA GLY A 15 14.23 -39.25 2.48
C GLY A 15 14.07 -38.53 3.82
N LYS A 16 14.75 -39.00 4.87
CA LYS A 16 14.70 -38.36 6.20
C LYS A 16 15.36 -36.97 6.22
N PRO A 17 16.61 -36.79 5.73
CA PRO A 17 17.22 -35.47 5.65
C PRO A 17 16.47 -34.49 4.74
N ARG A 18 15.92 -34.96 3.60
CA ARG A 18 15.10 -34.13 2.70
C ARG A 18 13.89 -33.59 3.43
N LYS A 19 13.13 -34.49 4.06
CA LYS A 19 11.96 -34.11 4.85
C LYS A 19 12.32 -33.12 5.96
N ALA A 20 13.40 -33.38 6.71
CA ALA A 20 13.85 -32.46 7.75
C ALA A 20 14.23 -31.07 7.18
N ALA A 21 14.83 -31.00 6.00
CA ALA A 21 15.12 -29.73 5.33
C ALA A 21 13.85 -29.03 4.83
N ASP A 22 12.82 -29.77 4.40
CA ASP A 22 11.54 -29.22 3.96
C ASP A 22 10.72 -28.71 5.15
N ASP A 23 10.61 -29.50 6.23
CA ASP A 23 9.96 -29.11 7.49
C ASP A 23 10.61 -27.84 8.08
N LEU A 24 11.93 -27.69 7.92
CA LEU A 24 12.68 -26.50 8.35
C LEU A 24 12.29 -25.24 7.56
N TYR A 25 12.09 -25.35 6.24
CA TYR A 25 11.60 -24.24 5.42
C TYR A 25 10.14 -23.92 5.73
N GLU A 26 9.30 -24.94 6.03
CA GLU A 26 7.94 -24.72 6.50
C GLU A 26 7.92 -23.92 7.81
N ILE A 27 8.78 -24.27 8.78
CA ILE A 27 8.93 -23.50 10.02
C ILE A 27 9.38 -22.06 9.71
N ARG A 28 10.37 -21.87 8.83
CA ARG A 28 10.83 -20.54 8.42
C ARG A 28 9.69 -19.69 7.87
N ASP A 29 8.80 -20.29 7.07
CA ASP A 29 7.76 -19.57 6.33
C ASP A 29 6.44 -19.43 7.09
N THR A 30 6.24 -20.17 8.18
CA THR A 30 4.96 -20.19 8.92
C THR A 30 5.09 -19.83 10.41
N PHE A 31 6.29 -19.88 11.00
CA PHE A 31 6.50 -19.60 12.41
C PHE A 31 6.95 -18.13 12.64
N PHE A 32 6.04 -17.32 13.15
CA PHE A 32 6.25 -15.89 13.42
C PHE A 32 5.95 -15.54 14.91
N PRO A 33 6.87 -15.83 15.83
CA PRO A 33 6.71 -15.50 17.25
C PRO A 33 6.80 -13.99 17.50
N LEU A 34 6.27 -13.54 18.65
CA LEU A 34 6.37 -12.14 19.10
C LEU A 34 7.82 -11.68 19.26
N ASN A 35 8.69 -12.56 19.76
CA ASN A 35 10.11 -12.31 19.88
C ASN A 35 10.87 -12.92 18.69
N PRO A 36 11.53 -12.12 17.82
CA PRO A 36 12.28 -12.63 16.68
C PRO A 36 13.37 -13.66 17.05
N ASP A 37 13.96 -13.53 18.25
CA ASP A 37 15.00 -14.45 18.72
C ASP A 37 14.47 -15.88 18.93
N ASP A 38 13.18 -16.04 19.20
CA ASP A 38 12.55 -17.35 19.36
C ASP A 38 12.49 -18.08 18.01
N LYS A 39 12.26 -17.34 16.91
CA LYS A 39 12.29 -17.88 15.54
C LYS A 39 13.69 -18.35 15.20
N THR A 40 14.68 -17.50 15.42
CA THR A 40 16.09 -17.81 15.15
C THR A 40 16.56 -19.00 15.98
N SER A 41 16.21 -19.05 17.27
CA SER A 41 16.57 -20.16 18.17
C SER A 41 15.93 -21.47 17.72
N LYS A 42 14.65 -21.46 17.33
CA LYS A 42 13.95 -22.64 16.83
C LYS A 42 14.55 -23.12 15.51
N LEU A 43 14.78 -22.22 14.55
CA LEU A 43 15.41 -22.56 13.27
C LEU A 43 16.81 -23.14 13.49
N GLN A 44 17.62 -22.55 14.37
CA GLN A 44 18.94 -23.07 14.69
C GLN A 44 18.88 -24.48 15.28
N HIS A 45 17.96 -24.72 16.23
CA HIS A 45 17.79 -26.03 16.85
C HIS A 45 17.40 -27.10 15.83
N GLU A 46 16.41 -26.82 14.99
CA GLU A 46 15.94 -27.74 13.96
C GLU A 46 17.00 -27.95 12.85
N SER A 47 17.74 -26.91 12.47
CA SER A 47 18.89 -27.02 11.58
C SER A 47 19.94 -27.98 12.15
N ASP A 48 20.27 -27.88 13.44
CA ASP A 48 21.25 -28.77 14.09
C ASP A 48 20.77 -30.23 14.11
N LEU A 49 19.47 -30.47 14.29
CA LEU A 49 18.88 -31.82 14.20
C LEU A 49 18.92 -32.35 12.77
N ALA A 50 18.55 -31.54 11.77
CA ALA A 50 18.59 -31.90 10.37
C ALA A 50 20.03 -32.19 9.89
N LEU A 51 21.02 -31.41 10.35
CA LEU A 51 22.44 -31.67 10.08
C LEU A 51 22.91 -32.99 10.71
N LYS A 52 22.51 -33.30 11.96
CA LYS A 52 22.83 -34.60 12.58
C LYS A 52 22.26 -35.77 11.81
N LEU A 53 21.02 -35.64 11.31
CA LEU A 53 20.41 -36.66 10.45
C LEU A 53 21.19 -36.82 9.14
N LEU A 54 21.57 -35.71 8.51
CA LEU A 54 22.34 -35.73 7.27
C LEU A 54 23.75 -36.33 7.47
N ASP A 55 24.42 -35.98 8.57
CA ASP A 55 25.77 -36.45 8.89
C ASP A 55 25.81 -37.93 9.30
N SER A 56 24.67 -38.50 9.72
CA SER A 56 24.54 -39.93 10.01
C SER A 56 24.64 -40.84 8.78
N ILE A 57 24.52 -40.28 7.57
CA ILE A 57 24.63 -41.03 6.30
C ILE A 57 26.08 -41.46 6.10
N PRO A 58 26.41 -42.77 6.02
CA PRO A 58 27.79 -43.22 5.87
C PRO A 58 28.49 -42.69 4.61
N ALA A 59 29.81 -42.56 4.64
CA ALA A 59 30.59 -42.06 3.50
C ALA A 59 30.49 -42.98 2.26
N GLU A 60 30.23 -44.27 2.49
CA GLU A 60 30.03 -45.28 1.45
C GLU A 60 28.82 -44.95 0.56
N GLN A 61 27.80 -44.32 1.12
CA GLN A 61 26.58 -43.90 0.43
C GLN A 61 26.74 -42.53 -0.26
N ARG A 62 27.93 -41.92 -0.17
CA ARG A 62 28.28 -40.60 -0.72
C ARG A 62 29.38 -40.67 -1.79
N LYS A 63 29.65 -41.85 -2.34
CA LYS A 63 30.76 -42.09 -3.27
C LYS A 63 30.51 -41.54 -4.67
N LEU A 64 29.28 -41.64 -5.17
CA LEU A 64 28.96 -41.17 -6.52
C LEU A 64 28.84 -39.64 -6.56
N PRO A 65 29.25 -38.98 -7.66
CA PRO A 65 29.13 -37.52 -7.80
C PRO A 65 27.71 -37.00 -7.52
N VAL A 66 26.67 -37.73 -7.95
CA VAL A 66 25.26 -37.36 -7.74
C VAL A 66 24.86 -37.44 -6.27
N GLN A 67 25.31 -38.47 -5.54
CA GLN A 67 25.07 -38.63 -4.11
C GLN A 67 25.80 -37.54 -3.31
N ARG A 68 27.05 -37.26 -3.68
CA ARG A 68 27.82 -36.18 -3.08
C ARG A 68 27.18 -34.81 -3.36
N ALA A 69 26.72 -34.55 -4.58
CA ALA A 69 26.00 -33.33 -4.91
C ALA A 69 24.72 -33.18 -4.06
N THR A 70 23.98 -34.27 -3.87
CA THR A 70 22.77 -34.28 -3.03
C THR A 70 23.09 -33.97 -1.55
N TYR A 71 24.15 -34.56 -1.01
CA TYR A 71 24.61 -34.26 0.35
C TYR A 71 25.00 -32.79 0.51
N GLU A 72 25.83 -32.27 -0.39
CA GLU A 72 26.30 -30.87 -0.36
C GLU A 72 25.12 -29.90 -0.54
N TYR A 73 24.16 -30.22 -1.41
CA TYR A 73 22.93 -29.45 -1.60
C TYR A 73 22.09 -29.41 -0.32
N LEU A 74 21.78 -30.56 0.28
CA LEU A 74 20.95 -30.63 1.49
C LEU A 74 21.63 -29.92 2.66
N ARG A 75 22.95 -30.07 2.81
CA ARG A 75 23.71 -29.36 3.85
C ARG A 75 23.63 -27.85 3.65
N GLY A 76 23.81 -27.39 2.41
CA GLY A 76 23.65 -26.01 2.02
C GLY A 76 22.24 -25.46 2.31
N LYS A 77 21.20 -26.19 1.89
CA LYS A 77 19.79 -25.84 2.13
C LYS A 77 19.48 -25.72 3.62
N ILE A 78 19.91 -26.68 4.45
CA ILE A 78 19.67 -26.65 5.90
C ILE A 78 20.37 -25.44 6.56
N LEU A 79 21.57 -25.10 6.10
CA LEU A 79 22.32 -23.95 6.61
C LEU A 79 21.76 -22.60 6.12
N ASP A 80 21.09 -22.58 4.96
CA ASP A 80 20.43 -21.39 4.42
C ASP A 80 19.04 -21.13 5.04
N ALA A 81 18.46 -22.07 5.81
CA ALA A 81 17.14 -21.83 6.39
C ALA A 81 17.10 -20.68 7.42
N VAL A 82 18.24 -20.32 8.00
CA VAL A 82 18.32 -19.17 8.92
C VAL A 82 18.34 -17.84 8.14
N PRO A 83 17.82 -16.74 8.71
CA PRO A 83 17.77 -15.45 8.01
C PRO A 83 19.15 -14.87 7.69
N ASP A 84 20.12 -15.06 8.60
CA ASP A 84 21.46 -14.49 8.44
C ASP A 84 22.31 -15.26 7.43
N TYR A 85 23.07 -14.52 6.61
CA TYR A 85 24.01 -15.11 5.65
C TYR A 85 25.07 -15.98 6.34
N ARG A 86 25.24 -17.21 5.85
CA ARG A 86 26.30 -18.13 6.25
C ARG A 86 27.20 -18.47 5.07
N LYS A 87 28.48 -18.14 5.20
CA LYS A 87 29.50 -18.52 4.21
C LYS A 87 29.57 -20.04 4.00
N GLU A 88 29.35 -20.82 5.06
CA GLU A 88 29.31 -22.28 4.96
C GLU A 88 28.20 -22.78 4.03
N ALA A 89 27.02 -22.13 4.03
CA ALA A 89 25.94 -22.47 3.12
C ALA A 89 26.35 -22.20 1.66
N GLU A 90 26.93 -21.03 1.37
CA GLU A 90 27.44 -20.66 0.05
C GLU A 90 28.49 -21.68 -0.45
N ASP A 91 29.43 -22.07 0.42
CA ASP A 91 30.50 -23.03 0.09
C ASP A 91 29.93 -24.42 -0.26
N HIS A 92 28.93 -24.89 0.48
CA HIS A 92 28.27 -26.17 0.23
C HIS A 92 27.40 -26.15 -1.04
N LEU A 93 26.60 -25.10 -1.23
CA LEU A 93 25.76 -24.94 -2.43
C LEU A 93 26.61 -24.76 -3.69
N SER A 94 27.70 -24.00 -3.60
CA SER A 94 28.68 -23.86 -4.69
C SER A 94 29.34 -25.19 -5.07
N LYS A 95 29.60 -26.09 -4.11
CA LYS A 95 30.07 -27.44 -4.40
C LYS A 95 28.98 -28.28 -5.05
N ALA A 96 27.74 -28.18 -4.57
CA ALA A 96 26.61 -28.94 -5.11
C ALA A 96 26.40 -28.65 -6.61
N VAL A 97 26.36 -27.37 -7.00
CA VAL A 97 26.18 -26.98 -8.42
C VAL A 97 27.38 -27.33 -9.31
N LYS A 98 28.59 -27.39 -8.74
CA LYS A 98 29.79 -27.86 -9.47
C LYS A 98 29.75 -29.37 -9.71
N LEU A 99 29.28 -30.13 -8.73
CA LEU A 99 29.17 -31.60 -8.84
C LEU A 99 27.99 -32.03 -9.71
N ASN A 100 26.88 -31.29 -9.65
CA ASN A 100 25.70 -31.52 -10.46
C ASN A 100 25.12 -30.20 -11.00
N PRO A 101 25.58 -29.73 -12.17
CA PRO A 101 25.12 -28.47 -12.76
C PRO A 101 23.65 -28.46 -13.21
N SER A 102 22.98 -29.61 -13.32
CA SER A 102 21.57 -29.70 -13.68
C SER A 102 20.62 -29.65 -12.47
N LEU A 103 21.15 -29.59 -11.24
CA LEU A 103 20.33 -29.49 -10.04
C LEU A 103 19.80 -28.06 -9.85
N ALA A 104 18.61 -27.79 -10.40
CA ALA A 104 17.99 -26.47 -10.38
C ALA A 104 17.78 -25.93 -8.95
N ASP A 105 17.28 -26.77 -8.02
CA ASP A 105 17.05 -26.37 -6.63
C ASP A 105 18.32 -25.89 -5.90
N ALA A 106 19.48 -26.45 -6.28
CA ALA A 106 20.76 -26.02 -5.71
C ALA A 106 21.18 -24.64 -6.23
N TRP A 107 20.87 -24.31 -7.49
CA TRP A 107 21.07 -22.97 -8.03
C TRP A 107 20.13 -21.96 -7.39
N LEU A 108 18.87 -22.33 -7.12
CA LEU A 108 17.92 -21.48 -6.38
C LEU A 108 18.42 -21.19 -4.96
N CYS A 109 18.77 -22.23 -4.20
CA CYS A 109 19.30 -22.05 -2.84
C CYS A 109 20.60 -21.24 -2.84
N LEU A 110 21.49 -21.44 -3.82
CA LEU A 110 22.71 -20.65 -3.95
C LEU A 110 22.41 -19.17 -4.22
N GLY A 111 21.44 -18.90 -5.10
CA GLY A 111 20.96 -17.55 -5.37
C GLY A 111 20.43 -16.86 -4.11
N ASN A 112 19.60 -17.54 -3.32
CA ASN A 112 19.06 -17.02 -2.05
C ASN A 112 20.18 -16.74 -1.03
N CYS A 113 21.15 -17.65 -0.90
CA CYS A 113 22.29 -17.47 0.00
C CYS A 113 23.15 -16.26 -0.40
N ILE A 114 23.43 -16.09 -1.71
CA ILE A 114 24.19 -14.95 -2.24
C ILE A 114 23.37 -13.64 -2.13
N TRP A 115 22.05 -13.72 -2.23
CA TRP A 115 21.17 -12.59 -2.03
C TRP A 115 21.26 -12.07 -0.59
N LYS A 116 21.27 -12.95 0.41
CA LYS A 116 21.48 -12.58 1.82
C LYS A 116 22.83 -11.90 2.08
N LYS A 117 23.84 -12.22 1.26
CA LYS A 117 25.16 -11.56 1.27
C LYS A 117 25.13 -10.14 0.67
N GLY A 118 24.10 -9.81 -0.11
CA GLY A 118 23.92 -8.53 -0.80
C GLY A 118 24.56 -8.45 -2.19
N ASP A 119 25.03 -9.57 -2.76
CA ASP A 119 25.57 -9.60 -4.13
C ASP A 119 24.46 -9.96 -5.13
N PHE A 120 23.62 -8.97 -5.43
CA PHE A 120 22.44 -9.13 -6.28
C PHE A 120 22.78 -9.56 -7.72
N THR A 121 23.93 -9.14 -8.25
CA THR A 121 24.34 -9.50 -9.61
C THR A 121 24.64 -10.99 -9.72
N SER A 122 25.39 -11.52 -8.76
CA SER A 122 25.68 -12.95 -8.71
C SER A 122 24.45 -13.79 -8.38
N ALA A 123 23.56 -13.30 -7.51
CA ALA A 123 22.28 -13.95 -7.23
C ALA A 123 21.41 -14.08 -8.49
N LYS A 124 21.24 -13.00 -9.26
CA LYS A 124 20.50 -13.01 -10.54
C LYS A 124 21.05 -14.04 -11.52
N ASN A 125 22.38 -14.14 -11.63
CA ASN A 125 23.01 -15.14 -12.49
C ASN A 125 22.68 -16.58 -12.04
N CYS A 126 22.66 -16.84 -10.73
CA CYS A 126 22.27 -18.15 -10.19
C CYS A 126 20.80 -18.47 -10.49
N PHE A 127 19.89 -17.52 -10.34
CA PHE A 127 18.47 -17.70 -10.68
C PHE A 127 18.25 -17.95 -12.17
N ASN A 128 18.90 -17.18 -13.05
CA ASN A 128 18.84 -17.41 -14.49
C ASN A 128 19.36 -18.79 -14.88
N LEU A 129 20.42 -19.26 -14.21
CA LEU A 129 20.92 -20.61 -14.41
C LEU A 129 19.90 -21.65 -13.91
N ALA A 130 19.32 -21.48 -12.72
CA ALA A 130 18.27 -22.36 -12.20
C ALA A 130 17.10 -22.49 -13.21
N LEU A 131 16.59 -21.35 -13.69
CA LEU A 131 15.54 -21.26 -14.70
C LEU A 131 15.91 -22.00 -15.98
N SER A 132 17.16 -21.88 -16.44
CA SER A 132 17.63 -22.59 -17.64
C SER A 132 17.71 -24.12 -17.48
N LYS A 133 17.82 -24.63 -16.25
CA LYS A 133 17.94 -26.08 -15.95
C LYS A 133 16.61 -26.73 -15.62
N LEU A 134 15.66 -25.95 -15.14
CA LEU A 134 14.33 -26.38 -14.76
C LEU A 134 13.48 -26.46 -16.03
N LEU A 135 13.40 -27.65 -16.64
CA LEU A 135 12.64 -27.90 -17.86
C LEU A 135 11.13 -27.97 -17.56
N LEU A 136 10.55 -26.85 -17.11
CA LEU A 136 9.24 -26.68 -16.47
C LEU A 136 9.24 -26.82 -14.94
N ILE A 137 8.37 -26.00 -14.34
CA ILE A 137 8.03 -25.78 -12.91
C ILE A 137 8.87 -24.69 -12.25
N LEU A 138 8.56 -23.44 -12.59
CA LEU A 138 9.11 -22.25 -11.93
C LEU A 138 8.62 -22.14 -10.48
N ASP A 139 9.56 -21.99 -9.55
CA ASP A 139 9.44 -20.94 -8.51
C ASP A 139 10.11 -19.68 -9.10
N PRO A 140 9.37 -18.60 -9.41
CA PRO A 140 10.00 -17.39 -9.91
C PRO A 140 10.48 -16.56 -8.72
N CYS A 141 11.78 -16.57 -8.49
CA CYS A 141 12.44 -15.51 -7.73
C CYS A 141 12.10 -14.16 -8.38
N LEU A 142 11.27 -13.39 -7.67
CA LEU A 142 10.86 -12.03 -8.02
C LEU A 142 11.01 -11.08 -6.83
N GLU A 143 11.91 -11.44 -5.93
CA GLU A 143 12.41 -10.64 -4.80
C GLU A 143 13.44 -9.58 -5.28
N ASP A 144 13.66 -9.49 -6.59
CA ASP A 144 14.81 -8.86 -7.25
C ASP A 144 14.82 -7.32 -7.31
N ILE A 145 13.89 -6.60 -6.67
CA ILE A 145 13.82 -5.13 -6.88
C ILE A 145 13.62 -4.31 -5.61
N ALA A 146 13.07 -4.87 -4.54
CA ALA A 146 12.90 -4.11 -3.29
C ALA A 146 14.24 -3.80 -2.60
N SER A 147 15.30 -4.60 -2.85
CA SER A 147 16.62 -4.49 -2.18
C SER A 147 17.71 -3.81 -3.01
N LEU A 148 17.45 -3.38 -4.26
CA LEU A 148 18.43 -2.71 -5.12
C LEU A 148 18.68 -1.26 -4.69
N LYS A 149 19.44 -1.11 -3.61
CA LYS A 149 20.11 0.15 -3.25
C LYS A 149 21.14 0.51 -4.33
N GLN A 150 20.91 1.69 -4.93
CA GLN A 150 21.83 2.51 -5.73
C GLN A 150 22.14 2.07 -7.17
N GLY A 151 21.57 2.80 -8.13
CA GLY A 151 21.93 2.76 -9.56
C GLY A 151 20.79 3.27 -10.45
N ALA A 152 20.63 4.58 -10.54
CA ALA A 152 19.42 5.25 -11.05
C ALA A 152 19.09 5.01 -12.54
N ASP A 153 19.97 4.42 -13.34
CA ASP A 153 19.77 4.35 -14.81
C ASP A 153 19.12 3.05 -15.32
N ASN A 154 19.06 1.97 -14.54
CA ASN A 154 18.54 0.66 -15.02
C ASN A 154 17.34 0.08 -14.24
N GLN A 155 16.91 0.71 -13.14
CA GLN A 155 15.85 0.13 -12.29
C GLN A 155 14.53 -0.12 -13.04
N SER A 156 14.11 0.80 -13.92
CA SER A 156 12.87 0.65 -14.68
C SER A 156 12.89 -0.55 -15.63
N ALA A 157 14.01 -0.76 -16.34
CA ALA A 157 14.17 -1.90 -17.24
C ALA A 157 14.17 -3.23 -16.48
N MET A 158 14.83 -3.28 -15.32
CA MET A 158 14.82 -4.46 -14.45
C MET A 158 13.42 -4.79 -13.94
N VAL A 159 12.61 -3.77 -13.63
CA VAL A 159 11.22 -3.98 -13.20
C VAL A 159 10.34 -4.54 -14.31
N GLU A 160 10.47 -4.04 -15.53
CA GLU A 160 9.70 -4.58 -16.65
C GLU A 160 10.13 -6.01 -16.99
N GLU A 161 11.42 -6.34 -16.91
CA GLU A 161 11.92 -7.72 -17.05
C GLU A 161 11.31 -8.63 -15.98
N SER A 162 11.28 -8.18 -14.74
CA SER A 162 10.64 -8.87 -13.61
C SER A 162 9.15 -9.13 -13.85
N ILE A 163 8.40 -8.15 -14.34
CA ILE A 163 6.98 -8.34 -14.71
C ILE A 163 6.84 -9.40 -15.80
N GLN A 164 7.75 -9.44 -16.78
CA GLN A 164 7.72 -10.41 -17.87
C GLN A 164 7.96 -11.84 -17.35
N HIS A 165 9.00 -12.05 -16.54
CA HIS A 165 9.28 -13.35 -15.91
C HIS A 165 8.12 -13.83 -15.03
N ALA A 166 7.48 -12.91 -14.29
CA ALA A 166 6.29 -13.23 -13.47
C ALA A 166 5.14 -13.76 -14.32
N LYS A 167 4.92 -13.15 -15.49
CA LYS A 167 3.87 -13.58 -16.41
C LYS A 167 4.18 -14.92 -17.03
N GLU A 168 5.43 -15.16 -17.43
CA GLU A 168 5.88 -16.44 -17.96
C GLU A 168 5.70 -17.56 -16.94
N ALA A 169 6.00 -17.31 -15.67
CA ALA A 169 5.71 -18.24 -14.58
C ALA A 169 4.24 -18.63 -14.49
N ILE A 170 3.35 -17.63 -14.51
CA ILE A 170 1.90 -17.85 -14.47
C ILE A 170 1.44 -18.67 -15.68
N THR A 171 2.07 -18.53 -16.85
CA THR A 171 1.72 -19.37 -18.01
C THR A 171 2.08 -20.84 -17.83
N LEU A 172 3.03 -21.17 -16.95
CA LEU A 172 3.38 -22.54 -16.63
C LEU A 172 2.43 -23.15 -15.60
N ASP A 173 2.09 -22.40 -14.55
CA ASP A 173 1.05 -22.78 -13.59
C ASP A 173 0.19 -21.58 -13.18
N VAL A 174 -1.02 -21.53 -13.71
CA VAL A 174 -1.99 -20.45 -13.43
C VAL A 174 -2.54 -20.55 -12.00
N LYS A 175 -2.41 -21.71 -11.34
CA LYS A 175 -2.90 -21.92 -9.97
C LYS A 175 -1.85 -21.63 -8.91
N ASP A 176 -0.58 -21.48 -9.29
CA ASP A 176 0.49 -21.19 -8.33
C ASP A 176 0.32 -19.80 -7.71
N GLY A 177 0.05 -19.77 -6.40
CA GLY A 177 -0.13 -18.54 -5.66
C GLY A 177 1.14 -17.68 -5.58
N TYR A 178 2.33 -18.29 -5.59
CA TYR A 178 3.59 -17.56 -5.51
C TYR A 178 3.86 -16.75 -6.78
N SER A 179 3.66 -17.35 -7.96
CA SER A 179 3.78 -16.65 -9.25
C SER A 179 2.87 -15.42 -9.34
N TRP A 180 1.64 -15.51 -8.85
CA TRP A 180 0.73 -14.36 -8.75
C TRP A 180 1.18 -13.32 -7.72
N TYR A 181 1.65 -13.74 -6.54
CA TYR A 181 2.20 -12.84 -5.52
C TYR A 181 3.38 -12.04 -6.07
N ASN A 182 4.25 -12.72 -6.79
CA ASN A 182 5.45 -12.18 -7.41
C ASN A 182 5.12 -11.18 -8.52
N LEU A 183 4.12 -11.45 -9.36
CA LEU A 183 3.59 -10.44 -10.30
C LEU A 183 3.05 -9.21 -9.54
N GLY A 184 2.37 -9.43 -8.41
CA GLY A 184 1.89 -8.37 -7.53
C GLY A 184 3.01 -7.47 -7.04
N ASN A 185 4.09 -8.05 -6.53
CA ASN A 185 5.29 -7.35 -6.06
C ASN A 185 6.00 -6.59 -7.18
N ALA A 186 6.13 -7.20 -8.36
CA ALA A 186 6.75 -6.58 -9.53
C ALA A 186 5.95 -5.34 -9.99
N CYS A 187 4.62 -5.46 -10.08
CA CYS A 187 3.74 -4.34 -10.42
C CYS A 187 3.74 -3.24 -9.35
N LEU A 188 3.76 -3.60 -8.06
CA LEU A 188 3.86 -2.63 -6.97
C LEU A 188 5.19 -1.87 -7.02
N THR A 189 6.29 -2.58 -7.28
CA THR A 189 7.60 -1.96 -7.42
C THR A 189 7.68 -1.06 -8.65
N SER A 190 7.06 -1.47 -9.76
CA SER A 190 6.92 -0.64 -10.97
C SER A 190 6.19 0.67 -10.66
N PHE A 191 5.12 0.60 -9.86
CA PHE A 191 4.40 1.80 -9.43
C PHE A 191 5.32 2.77 -8.66
N PHE A 192 6.15 2.26 -7.75
CA PHE A 192 7.07 3.11 -6.99
C PHE A 192 8.23 3.65 -7.82
N VAL A 193 8.87 2.81 -8.65
CA VAL A 193 10.01 3.18 -9.50
C VAL A 193 9.62 4.20 -10.57
N THR A 194 8.40 4.09 -11.12
CA THR A 194 7.91 5.03 -12.12
C THR A 194 7.49 6.39 -11.54
N GLY A 195 7.44 6.54 -10.21
CA GLY A 195 7.15 7.80 -9.54
C GLY A 195 5.72 7.91 -8.98
N THR A 196 5.08 6.78 -8.66
CA THR A 196 3.82 6.70 -7.89
C THR A 196 2.57 7.32 -8.54
N TRP A 197 2.50 7.32 -9.87
CA TRP A 197 1.35 7.85 -10.62
C TRP A 197 0.65 6.82 -11.50
N ASP A 198 1.28 5.70 -11.84
CA ASP A 198 0.66 4.69 -12.70
C ASP A 198 -0.38 3.85 -11.94
N HIS A 199 -1.60 4.35 -11.88
CA HIS A 199 -2.74 3.66 -11.26
C HIS A 199 -3.03 2.30 -11.89
N SER A 200 -2.71 2.12 -13.19
CA SER A 200 -2.89 0.83 -13.87
C SER A 200 -1.99 -0.24 -13.25
N LYS A 201 -0.75 0.11 -12.88
CA LYS A 201 0.19 -0.81 -12.23
C LYS A 201 -0.29 -1.18 -10.81
N LEU A 202 -0.84 -0.24 -10.04
CA LEU A 202 -1.47 -0.57 -8.75
C LEU A 202 -2.66 -1.53 -8.91
N LEU A 203 -3.53 -1.29 -9.90
CA LEU A 203 -4.67 -2.17 -10.17
C LEU A 203 -4.22 -3.57 -10.64
N GLN A 204 -3.15 -3.65 -11.44
CA GLN A 204 -2.54 -4.92 -11.83
C GLN A 204 -1.98 -5.66 -10.60
N SER A 205 -1.27 -4.94 -9.72
CA SER A 205 -0.75 -5.48 -8.47
C SER A 205 -1.87 -6.03 -7.58
N LEU A 206 -2.94 -5.26 -7.37
CA LEU A 206 -4.10 -5.70 -6.58
C LEU A 206 -4.72 -6.98 -7.15
N LYS A 207 -4.94 -7.04 -8.46
CA LYS A 207 -5.51 -8.24 -9.12
C LYS A 207 -4.61 -9.45 -8.96
N ALA A 208 -3.30 -9.26 -9.03
CA ALA A 208 -2.33 -10.32 -8.87
C ALA A 208 -2.35 -10.87 -7.44
N TYR A 209 -2.35 -10.01 -6.41
CA TYR A 209 -2.52 -10.44 -5.02
C TYR A 209 -3.86 -11.15 -4.77
N GLN A 210 -4.97 -10.66 -5.33
CA GLN A 210 -6.27 -11.33 -5.24
C GLN A 210 -6.30 -12.72 -5.89
N ASN A 211 -5.50 -12.94 -6.94
CA ASN A 211 -5.33 -14.28 -7.51
C ASN A 211 -4.42 -15.16 -6.64
N SER A 212 -3.36 -14.57 -6.06
CA SER A 212 -2.48 -15.27 -5.12
C SER A 212 -3.22 -15.79 -3.89
N GLU A 213 -4.11 -14.97 -3.31
CA GLU A 213 -4.93 -15.33 -2.14
C GLU A 213 -5.89 -16.52 -2.38
N LYS A 214 -6.15 -16.89 -3.65
CA LYS A 214 -6.97 -18.07 -3.99
C LYS A 214 -6.24 -19.39 -3.72
N ASP A 215 -4.91 -19.36 -3.68
CA ASP A 215 -4.10 -20.52 -3.28
C ASP A 215 -4.10 -20.62 -1.75
N GLU A 216 -4.49 -21.78 -1.22
CA GLU A 216 -4.51 -22.05 0.23
C GLU A 216 -3.13 -21.88 0.86
N LYS A 217 -2.05 -22.20 0.12
CA LYS A 217 -0.66 -22.05 0.60
C LYS A 217 -0.31 -20.59 0.92
N MET A 218 -0.90 -19.66 0.19
CA MET A 218 -0.60 -18.23 0.32
C MET A 218 -1.36 -17.58 1.48
N LYS A 219 -2.41 -18.21 2.01
CA LYS A 219 -3.21 -17.63 3.11
C LYS A 219 -2.45 -17.51 4.42
N SER A 220 -1.36 -18.25 4.61
CA SER A 220 -0.47 -18.09 5.78
C SER A 220 0.61 -17.01 5.57
N ASN A 221 0.81 -16.52 4.35
CA ASN A 221 1.87 -15.56 4.05
C ASN A 221 1.52 -14.15 4.57
N PRO A 222 2.24 -13.62 5.58
CA PRO A 222 1.94 -12.30 6.14
C PRO A 222 2.29 -11.14 5.20
N ASP A 223 3.34 -11.28 4.38
CA ASP A 223 3.80 -10.25 3.44
C ASP A 223 2.76 -10.02 2.33
N LEU A 224 2.05 -11.07 1.89
CA LEU A 224 0.96 -10.94 0.93
C LEU A 224 -0.12 -9.97 1.45
N TYR A 225 -0.58 -10.16 2.69
CA TYR A 225 -1.57 -9.27 3.30
C TYR A 225 -1.02 -7.86 3.50
N PHE A 226 0.23 -7.73 3.92
CA PHE A 226 0.87 -6.43 4.11
C PHE A 226 0.99 -5.64 2.80
N ASN A 227 1.46 -6.28 1.74
CA ASN A 227 1.65 -5.66 0.44
C ASN A 227 0.31 -5.39 -0.25
N CYS A 228 -0.67 -6.30 -0.14
CA CYS A 228 -2.04 -6.08 -0.60
C CYS A 228 -2.71 -4.92 0.14
N ALA A 229 -2.51 -4.80 1.46
CA ALA A 229 -2.99 -3.67 2.26
C ALA A 229 -2.33 -2.36 1.85
N THR A 230 -1.04 -2.39 1.56
CA THR A 230 -0.29 -1.23 1.04
C THR A 230 -0.86 -0.77 -0.30
N VAL A 231 -1.13 -1.69 -1.24
CA VAL A 231 -1.80 -1.36 -2.50
C VAL A 231 -3.18 -0.75 -2.26
N ASN A 232 -4.00 -1.35 -1.38
CA ASN A 232 -5.32 -0.82 -1.05
C ASN A 232 -5.25 0.57 -0.42
N ARG A 233 -4.25 0.85 0.42
CA ARG A 233 -3.99 2.18 0.98
C ARG A 233 -3.72 3.20 -0.13
N TYR A 234 -2.84 2.87 -1.08
CA TYR A 234 -2.57 3.74 -2.23
C TYR A 234 -3.75 3.88 -3.17
N LEU A 235 -4.61 2.86 -3.25
CA LEU A 235 -5.87 2.90 -3.98
C LEU A 235 -7.00 3.58 -3.19
N GLU A 236 -6.75 4.12 -1.99
CA GLU A 236 -7.75 4.75 -1.10
C GLU A 236 -8.92 3.82 -0.70
N ASN A 237 -8.69 2.50 -0.73
CA ASN A 237 -9.60 1.49 -0.21
C ASN A 237 -9.30 1.27 1.29
N TYR A 238 -9.64 2.25 2.12
CA TYR A 238 -9.20 2.33 3.52
C TYR A 238 -9.67 1.15 4.37
N ASP A 239 -10.90 0.68 4.18
CA ASP A 239 -11.48 -0.49 4.86
C ASP A 239 -10.65 -1.76 4.60
N ARG A 240 -10.35 -2.03 3.33
CA ARG A 240 -9.55 -3.18 2.91
C ARG A 240 -8.10 -3.07 3.35
N ALA A 241 -7.54 -1.87 3.31
CA ALA A 241 -6.18 -1.61 3.78
C ALA A 241 -6.05 -1.89 5.29
N LEU A 242 -6.97 -1.35 6.10
CA LEU A 242 -6.98 -1.58 7.55
C LEU A 242 -7.16 -3.06 7.88
N ALA A 243 -8.10 -3.74 7.23
CA ALA A 243 -8.32 -5.17 7.41
C ALA A 243 -7.10 -6.01 6.99
N GLY A 244 -6.45 -5.66 5.88
CA GLY A 244 -5.25 -6.34 5.40
C GLY A 244 -4.05 -6.16 6.33
N PHE A 245 -3.81 -4.95 6.84
CA PHE A 245 -2.75 -4.73 7.82
C PHE A 245 -3.03 -5.44 9.15
N GLU A 246 -4.28 -5.49 9.61
CA GLU A 246 -4.64 -6.29 10.79
C GLU A 246 -4.43 -7.80 10.55
N ALA A 247 -4.80 -8.29 9.36
CA ALA A 247 -4.58 -9.68 8.97
C ALA A 247 -3.09 -10.04 8.86
N ALA A 248 -2.23 -9.08 8.46
CA ALA A 248 -0.78 -9.23 8.45
C ALA A 248 -0.22 -9.24 9.87
N ALA A 249 -0.66 -8.31 10.73
CA ALA A 249 -0.25 -8.22 12.14
C ALA A 249 -0.60 -9.48 12.94
N LEU A 250 -1.74 -10.10 12.64
CA LEU A 250 -2.17 -11.35 13.28
C LEU A 250 -1.27 -12.52 12.91
N LYS A 251 -0.71 -12.52 11.69
CA LYS A 251 0.14 -13.60 11.18
C LYS A 251 1.59 -13.40 11.58
N ASP A 252 2.13 -12.20 11.39
CA ASP A 252 3.46 -11.81 11.82
C ASP A 252 3.42 -10.47 12.56
N PRO A 253 3.43 -10.50 13.90
CA PRO A 253 3.50 -9.30 14.73
C PRO A 253 4.74 -8.43 14.47
N SER A 254 5.80 -9.00 13.90
CA SER A 254 7.09 -8.34 13.68
C SER A 254 7.13 -7.45 12.43
N LEU A 255 6.09 -7.49 11.57
CA LEU A 255 5.96 -6.63 10.38
C LEU A 255 5.57 -5.18 10.70
N ASN A 256 5.40 -4.81 11.97
CA ASN A 256 4.90 -3.49 12.40
C ASN A 256 3.55 -3.10 11.76
N ALA A 257 2.79 -4.06 11.24
CA ALA A 257 1.53 -3.80 10.54
C ALA A 257 0.48 -3.15 11.48
N SER A 258 0.51 -3.46 12.77
CA SER A 258 -0.30 -2.75 13.79
C SER A 258 0.00 -1.25 13.84
N GLN A 259 1.26 -0.84 13.69
CA GLN A 259 1.63 0.57 13.64
C GLN A 259 1.10 1.24 12.37
N GLU A 260 1.05 0.52 11.24
CA GLU A 260 0.43 1.04 10.02
C GLU A 260 -1.08 1.24 10.19
N VAL A 261 -1.78 0.33 10.87
CA VAL A 261 -3.19 0.50 11.25
C VAL A 261 -3.37 1.75 12.11
N GLU A 262 -2.57 1.92 13.17
CA GLU A 262 -2.64 3.10 14.06
C GLU A 262 -2.41 4.40 13.30
N LYS A 263 -1.39 4.46 12.43
CA LYS A 263 -1.11 5.64 11.59
C LYS A 263 -2.29 5.95 10.67
N MET A 264 -2.89 4.95 10.04
CA MET A 264 -4.03 5.15 9.15
C MET A 264 -5.28 5.62 9.91
N VAL A 265 -5.61 5.01 11.05
CA VAL A 265 -6.73 5.44 11.90
C VAL A 265 -6.52 6.87 12.38
N ASN A 266 -5.31 7.21 12.84
CA ASN A 266 -4.98 8.58 13.26
C ASN A 266 -5.13 9.60 12.12
N LEU A 267 -4.76 9.24 10.88
CA LEU A 267 -4.98 10.08 9.71
C LEU A 267 -6.48 10.28 9.44
N LEU A 268 -7.27 9.21 9.41
CA LEU A 268 -8.70 9.24 9.16
C LEU A 268 -9.46 10.03 10.25
N ASP A 269 -9.06 9.88 11.50
CA ASP A 269 -9.60 10.65 12.63
C ASP A 269 -9.29 12.13 12.52
N LYS A 270 -8.06 12.49 12.12
CA LYS A 270 -7.70 13.90 11.86
C LYS A 270 -8.54 14.47 10.72
N LEU A 271 -8.71 13.71 9.64
CA LEU A 271 -9.51 14.13 8.48
C LEU A 271 -10.96 14.37 8.86
N GLU A 272 -11.61 13.40 9.50
CA GLU A 272 -13.00 13.54 9.93
C GLU A 272 -13.20 14.73 10.88
N ASN A 273 -12.30 14.91 11.86
CA ASN A 273 -12.36 16.04 12.78
C ASN A 273 -12.21 17.40 12.05
N LEU A 274 -11.30 17.49 11.09
CA LEU A 274 -11.11 18.69 10.28
C LEU A 274 -12.32 18.95 9.39
N LEU A 275 -12.87 17.90 8.78
CA LEU A 275 -14.08 17.98 7.97
C LEU A 275 -15.23 18.53 8.83
N ARG A 276 -15.46 17.96 10.02
CA ARG A 276 -16.52 18.41 10.94
C ARG A 276 -16.34 19.86 11.38
N VAL A 277 -15.14 20.27 11.80
CA VAL A 277 -14.88 21.65 12.25
C VAL A 277 -15.12 22.66 11.13
N CYS A 278 -14.77 22.33 9.89
CA CYS A 278 -15.04 23.21 8.76
C CYS A 278 -16.53 23.31 8.44
N PHE A 279 -17.29 22.21 8.51
CA PHE A 279 -18.76 22.22 8.36
C PHE A 279 -19.43 23.08 9.45
N ASP A 280 -19.07 22.88 10.72
CA ASP A 280 -19.64 23.65 11.84
C ASP A 280 -19.34 25.16 11.71
N ASN A 281 -18.17 25.51 11.18
CA ASN A 281 -17.80 26.91 10.93
C ASN A 281 -18.56 27.52 9.74
N GLU A 282 -18.82 26.77 8.66
CA GLU A 282 -19.65 27.27 7.54
C GLU A 282 -21.09 27.54 8.00
N GLU A 283 -21.70 26.65 8.80
CA GLU A 283 -23.04 26.87 9.37
C GLU A 283 -23.07 28.09 10.30
N CYS A 284 -22.05 28.26 11.14
CA CYS A 284 -21.98 29.39 12.07
C CYS A 284 -21.75 30.73 11.35
N ILE A 285 -20.95 30.74 10.28
CA ILE A 285 -20.72 31.95 9.46
C ILE A 285 -21.95 32.31 8.64
N THR A 286 -22.63 31.32 8.04
CA THR A 286 -23.87 31.56 7.27
C THR A 286 -25.01 32.04 8.16
N GLN A 287 -25.16 31.48 9.38
CA GLN A 287 -26.12 31.97 10.36
C GLN A 287 -25.83 33.40 10.83
N ASN A 288 -24.56 33.75 11.09
CA ASN A 288 -24.19 35.11 11.48
C ASN A 288 -24.39 36.12 10.34
N LEU A 289 -24.10 35.75 9.09
CA LEU A 289 -24.36 36.59 7.93
C LEU A 289 -25.87 36.78 7.70
N PHE A 290 -26.68 35.74 7.92
CA PHE A 290 -28.14 35.84 7.87
C PHE A 290 -28.69 36.77 8.96
N CYS A 291 -28.09 36.72 10.17
CA CYS A 291 -28.43 37.64 11.26
C CYS A 291 -28.00 39.09 10.97
N GLU A 292 -26.84 39.30 10.35
CA GLU A 292 -26.40 40.63 9.91
C GLU A 292 -27.27 41.18 8.77
N ILE A 293 -27.61 40.39 7.76
CA ILE A 293 -28.51 40.79 6.67
C ILE A 293 -29.92 41.07 7.20
N ALA A 294 -30.42 40.27 8.15
CA ALA A 294 -31.70 40.53 8.82
C ALA A 294 -31.68 41.78 9.73
N SER A 295 -30.49 42.23 10.16
CA SER A 295 -30.31 43.45 10.96
C SER A 295 -30.26 44.73 10.11
N VAL A 296 -30.08 44.60 8.79
CA VAL A 296 -30.21 45.68 7.83
C VAL A 296 -31.65 45.67 7.34
N ASN A 297 -32.45 46.66 7.78
CA ASN A 297 -33.89 46.78 7.52
C ASN A 297 -34.28 46.55 6.05
N TYR A 298 -34.61 45.31 5.70
CA TYR A 298 -35.39 44.98 4.52
C TYR A 298 -36.85 44.76 4.90
N SER A 299 -37.76 45.13 4.00
CA SER A 299 -39.19 44.90 4.21
C SER A 299 -39.45 43.39 4.31
N PHE A 300 -40.39 42.99 5.18
CA PHE A 300 -40.71 41.59 5.46
C PHE A 300 -41.11 40.78 4.20
N SER A 301 -41.52 41.45 3.13
CA SER A 301 -41.81 40.85 1.81
C SER A 301 -40.56 40.45 1.02
N ASP A 302 -39.43 41.13 1.18
CA ASP A 302 -38.20 40.83 0.44
C ASP A 302 -37.45 39.62 1.02
N LEU A 303 -37.51 39.43 2.34
CA LEU A 303 -36.98 38.25 3.02
C LEU A 303 -37.76 36.96 2.67
N ALA A 304 -39.07 37.06 2.40
CA ALA A 304 -39.91 35.91 2.07
C ALA A 304 -39.66 35.35 0.65
N ILE A 305 -39.17 36.19 -0.27
CA ILE A 305 -38.83 35.78 -1.65
C ILE A 305 -37.45 35.10 -1.69
N GLY A 306 -36.48 35.61 -0.91
CA GLY A 306 -35.17 34.96 -0.76
C GLY A 306 -35.26 33.57 -0.11
N TYR A 307 -36.15 33.39 0.88
CA TYR A 307 -36.32 32.11 1.57
C TYR A 307 -37.04 31.05 0.71
N ARG A 308 -37.99 31.43 -0.15
CA ARG A 308 -38.70 30.50 -1.06
C ARG A 308 -37.83 29.92 -2.16
N LEU A 309 -36.72 30.56 -2.51
CA LEU A 309 -35.79 30.08 -3.54
C LEU A 309 -34.73 29.10 -3.00
N TRP A 310 -34.50 29.05 -1.68
CA TRP A 310 -33.49 28.18 -1.07
C TRP A 310 -34.06 26.86 -0.51
N HIS A 311 -35.34 26.83 -0.09
CA HIS A 311 -35.95 25.63 0.48
C HIS A 311 -37.13 25.12 -0.36
N HIS A 312 -36.85 24.15 -1.24
CA HIS A 312 -37.91 23.29 -1.78
C HIS A 312 -37.91 21.84 -1.27
N GLU A 313 -36.89 21.39 -0.52
CA GLU A 313 -36.96 20.08 0.16
C GLU A 313 -36.12 20.06 1.46
N ARG A 314 -36.77 20.34 2.61
CA ARG A 314 -36.51 19.75 3.94
C ARG A 314 -37.30 20.55 5.00
N ILE A 315 -38.34 19.93 5.54
CA ILE A 315 -39.15 20.46 6.65
C ILE A 315 -38.53 19.98 7.95
N LEU A 316 -37.95 20.88 8.76
CA LEU A 316 -37.80 20.69 10.21
C LEU A 316 -37.97 22.02 10.95
N ALA A 317 -38.56 21.91 12.14
CA ALA A 317 -39.28 22.95 12.86
C ALA A 317 -38.42 24.07 13.48
N PHE A 318 -38.97 25.28 13.46
CA PHE A 318 -38.54 26.43 14.27
C PHE A 318 -38.53 26.08 15.78
N PRO A 319 -37.44 26.29 16.53
CA PRO A 319 -37.54 26.54 17.96
C PRO A 319 -37.82 28.03 18.19
N TYR A 320 -38.90 28.25 18.92
CA TYR A 320 -39.41 29.52 19.46
C TYR A 320 -38.34 30.25 20.31
N TRP A 321 -37.35 30.90 19.69
CA TRP A 321 -36.30 31.66 20.40
C TRP A 321 -36.12 33.10 19.91
N PHE A 322 -37.12 33.62 19.19
CA PHE A 322 -37.10 34.98 18.65
C PHE A 322 -38.15 35.91 19.26
N ILE A 323 -38.44 35.77 20.56
CA ILE A 323 -39.18 36.80 21.31
C ILE A 323 -38.63 36.85 22.73
N GLN A 324 -37.50 37.55 22.94
CA GLN A 324 -37.25 38.40 24.11
C GLN A 324 -35.82 38.98 24.09
N GLY A 325 -35.72 40.29 23.86
CA GLY A 325 -34.78 41.19 24.54
C GLY A 325 -33.28 40.96 24.35
N HIS A 326 -32.67 41.82 23.54
CA HIS A 326 -31.26 41.95 23.15
C HIS A 326 -30.19 42.12 24.27
N SER A 327 -30.42 41.80 25.55
CA SER A 327 -29.49 42.17 26.65
C SER A 327 -28.84 41.02 27.43
N LYS A 328 -29.14 39.73 27.15
CA LYS A 328 -28.54 38.60 27.91
C LYS A 328 -27.60 37.67 27.13
N ALA A 329 -27.54 37.73 25.80
CA ALA A 329 -26.70 36.82 25.00
C ALA A 329 -25.18 37.08 25.14
N LYS A 330 -24.77 38.29 25.55
CA LYS A 330 -23.34 38.65 25.68
C LYS A 330 -22.63 38.05 26.91
N ARG A 331 -23.35 37.48 27.88
CA ARG A 331 -22.75 36.94 29.12
C ARG A 331 -22.63 35.42 29.22
N LEU A 332 -23.24 34.66 28.31
CA LEU A 332 -23.13 33.19 28.32
C LEU A 332 -22.07 32.63 27.36
N ALA A 333 -21.55 33.43 26.43
CA ALA A 333 -20.54 32.96 25.46
C ALA A 333 -19.10 32.92 26.03
N SER A 334 -18.87 33.34 27.28
CA SER A 334 -17.52 33.45 27.85
C SER A 334 -17.12 32.32 28.81
N SER A 335 -17.97 31.32 29.07
CA SER A 335 -17.71 30.33 30.13
C SER A 335 -17.63 28.86 29.72
N THR A 336 -17.61 28.49 28.43
CA THR A 336 -17.55 27.05 28.07
C THR A 336 -16.90 26.70 26.72
N ILE A 337 -15.88 27.45 26.29
CA ILE A 337 -15.02 26.98 25.19
C ILE A 337 -13.58 27.03 25.68
N GLY A 338 -13.09 25.88 26.13
CA GLY A 338 -11.69 25.64 26.41
C GLY A 338 -10.86 25.93 25.15
N ALA A 339 -9.79 26.68 25.34
CA ALA A 339 -8.97 27.24 24.29
C ALA A 339 -8.38 26.17 23.36
N VAL A 340 -8.86 26.13 22.11
CA VAL A 340 -8.04 25.74 20.97
C VAL A 340 -7.67 27.04 20.26
N ASN A 341 -6.39 27.41 20.35
CA ASN A 341 -5.83 28.58 19.67
C ASN A 341 -5.85 28.36 18.14
N CYS A 342 -6.97 28.69 17.51
CA CYS A 342 -7.05 28.91 16.07
C CYS A 342 -7.45 30.37 15.84
N LYS A 343 -6.64 31.14 15.12
CA LYS A 343 -6.90 32.57 14.83
C LYS A 343 -8.21 32.69 14.04
N ARG A 344 -9.27 33.09 14.73
CA ARG A 344 -10.68 33.16 14.30
C ARG A 344 -10.95 34.10 13.11
N SER A 345 -9.99 34.95 12.71
CA SER A 345 -10.15 35.99 11.68
C SER A 345 -9.64 35.61 10.28
N ASP A 346 -8.81 34.57 10.14
CA ASP A 346 -8.19 34.24 8.85
C ASP A 346 -9.07 33.32 7.97
N LEU A 347 -9.84 32.40 8.59
CA LEU A 347 -10.70 31.47 7.86
C LEU A 347 -11.83 32.17 7.09
N SER A 348 -12.55 33.11 7.72
CA SER A 348 -13.71 33.80 7.10
C SER A 348 -13.34 34.58 5.84
N THR A 349 -12.13 35.14 5.78
CA THR A 349 -11.63 35.89 4.62
C THR A 349 -11.18 34.95 3.49
N VAL A 350 -10.72 33.75 3.83
CA VAL A 350 -10.34 32.70 2.87
C VAL A 350 -11.57 32.11 2.18
N PHE A 351 -12.68 31.90 2.92
CA PHE A 351 -13.93 31.31 2.39
C PHE A 351 -14.56 32.09 1.22
N TRP A 352 -14.47 33.43 1.21
CA TRP A 352 -15.23 34.27 0.26
C TRP A 352 -14.40 34.90 -0.88
N SER A 353 -13.07 34.79 -0.83
CA SER A 353 -12.18 35.30 -1.88
C SER A 353 -12.03 34.25 -2.99
N PHE A 354 -12.97 34.20 -3.93
CA PHE A 354 -12.81 33.54 -5.22
C PHE A 354 -12.48 34.58 -6.29
N VAL A 355 -11.25 34.57 -6.80
CA VAL A 355 -10.97 35.26 -8.05
C VAL A 355 -11.58 34.41 -9.16
N HIS A 356 -12.45 35.01 -9.99
CA HIS A 356 -13.04 34.31 -11.13
C HIS A 356 -11.95 34.09 -12.19
N ILE A 357 -11.24 32.97 -12.10
CA ILE A 357 -10.26 32.60 -13.11
C ILE A 357 -11.04 32.15 -14.34
N ASN A 358 -11.01 33.02 -15.34
CA ASN A 358 -11.57 32.78 -16.64
C ASN A 358 -10.68 31.76 -17.36
N LEU A 359 -11.10 30.49 -17.35
CA LEU A 359 -10.55 29.42 -18.18
C LEU A 359 -10.97 29.70 -19.64
N MET A 360 -10.44 30.78 -20.22
CA MET A 360 -10.86 31.36 -21.50
C MET A 360 -10.59 30.47 -22.73
N ASN A 361 -10.18 29.20 -22.56
CA ASN A 361 -9.77 28.32 -23.66
C ASN A 361 -9.92 26.80 -23.40
N SER A 362 -10.67 26.33 -22.40
CA SER A 362 -10.71 24.88 -22.11
C SER A 362 -11.96 24.19 -22.69
N SER A 363 -11.77 23.06 -23.36
CA SER A 363 -12.79 22.07 -23.75
C SER A 363 -13.52 21.40 -22.57
N TYR A 364 -13.32 21.91 -21.35
CA TYR A 364 -13.77 21.31 -20.09
C TYR A 364 -15.01 22.02 -19.56
N ARG A 365 -16.02 21.24 -19.18
CA ARG A 365 -17.23 21.72 -18.52
C ARG A 365 -16.93 21.97 -17.03
N LYS A 366 -17.16 23.19 -16.56
CA LYS A 366 -17.15 23.49 -15.13
C LYS A 366 -18.33 22.80 -14.44
N ALA A 367 -18.07 22.10 -13.33
CA ALA A 367 -19.10 21.44 -12.53
C ALA A 367 -18.84 21.63 -11.03
N THR A 368 -19.93 21.56 -10.26
CA THR A 368 -19.89 21.38 -8.80
C THR A 368 -19.78 19.89 -8.46
N ILE A 369 -19.45 19.58 -7.21
CA ILE A 369 -19.22 18.21 -6.75
C ILE A 369 -20.48 17.35 -6.85
N ASP A 370 -21.65 17.94 -6.59
CA ASP A 370 -22.93 17.20 -6.54
C ASP A 370 -23.31 16.56 -7.87
N VAL A 371 -22.65 16.96 -8.96
CA VAL A 371 -22.89 16.46 -10.32
C VAL A 371 -21.84 15.42 -10.74
N LEU A 372 -20.81 15.18 -9.92
CA LEU A 372 -19.78 14.18 -10.20
C LEU A 372 -20.32 12.78 -9.94
N SER A 373 -20.00 11.85 -10.84
CA SER A 373 -20.21 10.43 -10.65
C SER A 373 -18.99 9.78 -10.00
N GLU A 374 -19.20 8.70 -9.25
CA GLU A 374 -18.12 7.84 -8.71
C GLU A 374 -17.14 7.43 -9.84
N GLY A 375 -15.85 7.63 -9.61
CA GLY A 375 -14.81 7.35 -10.61
C GLY A 375 -14.35 8.58 -11.40
N LEU A 376 -13.79 8.32 -12.60
CA LEU A 376 -13.20 9.34 -13.47
C LEU A 376 -14.27 10.15 -14.23
N ASN A 377 -14.26 11.47 -14.03
CA ASN A 377 -15.19 12.40 -14.71
C ASN A 377 -14.46 13.15 -15.84
N LYS A 378 -14.46 12.59 -17.05
CA LYS A 378 -13.73 13.16 -18.21
C LYS A 378 -14.32 14.48 -18.70
N ALA A 379 -13.46 15.38 -19.17
CA ALA A 379 -13.79 16.72 -19.68
C ALA A 379 -14.57 17.58 -18.66
N VAL A 380 -14.38 17.30 -17.36
CA VAL A 380 -14.96 18.07 -16.25
C VAL A 380 -13.86 18.79 -15.51
N ALA A 381 -14.13 20.05 -15.12
CA ALA A 381 -13.25 20.85 -14.29
C ALA A 381 -13.96 21.26 -13.01
N VAL A 382 -13.28 21.06 -11.88
CA VAL A 382 -13.77 21.41 -10.54
C VAL A 382 -12.83 22.45 -9.94
N GLN A 383 -13.37 23.54 -9.43
CA GLN A 383 -12.59 24.62 -8.83
C GLN A 383 -12.78 24.66 -7.32
N GLY A 384 -11.68 24.70 -6.58
CA GLY A 384 -11.69 24.80 -5.13
C GLY A 384 -10.59 25.70 -4.60
N LYS A 385 -10.68 26.03 -3.32
CA LYS A 385 -9.64 26.79 -2.61
C LYS A 385 -9.07 25.95 -1.48
N VAL A 386 -7.75 25.95 -1.37
CA VAL A 386 -7.02 25.17 -0.37
C VAL A 386 -7.24 25.80 0.99
N LEU A 387 -7.82 25.04 1.93
CA LEU A 387 -8.05 25.52 3.28
C LEU A 387 -6.92 25.11 4.22
N LEU A 388 -6.52 23.84 4.16
CA LEU A 388 -5.59 23.25 5.13
C LEU A 388 -4.90 22.00 4.57
N PHE A 389 -3.73 21.70 5.13
CA PHE A 389 -2.92 20.53 4.79
C PHE A 389 -2.98 19.47 5.88
N VAL A 390 -3.42 18.27 5.54
CA VAL A 390 -3.26 17.11 6.43
C VAL A 390 -1.99 16.38 6.04
N LYS A 391 -0.89 16.76 6.68
CA LYS A 391 0.38 16.04 6.58
C LYS A 391 0.36 14.88 7.57
N HIS A 392 0.67 13.68 7.10
CA HIS A 392 0.93 12.53 7.95
C HIS A 392 2.29 11.96 7.58
N GLU A 393 3.11 11.67 8.59
CA GLU A 393 4.40 11.00 8.38
C GLU A 393 4.15 9.67 7.65
N ASN A 394 4.81 9.51 6.50
CA ASN A 394 4.85 8.29 5.68
C ASN A 394 3.54 7.79 5.06
N ILE A 395 2.43 8.56 5.10
CA ILE A 395 1.22 8.25 4.33
C ILE A 395 1.09 9.24 3.17
N THR A 396 1.58 8.84 2.00
CA THR A 396 1.16 9.41 0.72
C THR A 396 -0.10 8.69 0.23
N PRO A 397 -1.08 9.37 -0.39
CA PRO A 397 -1.06 10.76 -0.82
C PRO A 397 -1.41 11.80 0.27
N LEU A 398 -0.85 13.01 0.10
CA LEU A 398 -1.16 14.21 0.89
C LEU A 398 -2.66 14.54 0.73
N MET A 399 -3.40 14.61 1.84
CA MET A 399 -4.82 14.97 1.83
C MET A 399 -4.94 16.49 2.01
N LEU A 400 -5.36 17.21 0.97
CA LEU A 400 -5.71 18.64 1.04
C LEU A 400 -7.20 18.78 1.32
N ALA A 401 -7.60 19.62 2.27
CA ALA A 401 -9.01 19.98 2.38
C ALA A 401 -9.27 21.22 1.50
N CYS A 402 -10.13 21.10 0.50
CA CYS A 402 -10.51 22.21 -0.36
C CYS A 402 -12.00 22.51 -0.26
N ASN A 403 -12.34 23.80 -0.14
CA ASN A 403 -13.72 24.24 -0.34
C ASN A 403 -13.98 24.28 -1.84
N VAL A 404 -14.87 23.42 -2.30
CA VAL A 404 -15.44 23.46 -3.64
C VAL A 404 -16.94 23.65 -3.46
N ALA A 405 -17.47 24.83 -3.82
CA ALA A 405 -18.91 25.10 -3.80
C ALA A 405 -19.63 24.81 -2.46
N ALA A 406 -19.01 25.12 -1.31
CA ALA A 406 -19.52 24.90 0.05
C ALA A 406 -19.53 23.43 0.52
N ASP A 407 -18.75 22.57 -0.13
CA ASP A 407 -18.44 21.22 0.34
C ASP A 407 -16.93 21.09 0.57
N LEU A 408 -16.55 20.49 1.70
CA LEU A 408 -15.16 20.21 2.01
C LEU A 408 -14.74 18.83 1.49
N ILE A 409 -13.77 18.83 0.58
CA ILE A 409 -13.25 17.60 -0.06
C ILE A 409 -11.82 17.34 0.37
N ALA A 410 -11.54 16.06 0.65
CA ALA A 410 -10.18 15.56 0.73
C ALA A 410 -9.61 15.30 -0.66
N ILE A 411 -8.53 15.99 -1.03
CA ILE A 411 -7.82 15.73 -2.29
C ILE A 411 -6.61 14.88 -1.98
N GLY A 412 -6.57 13.66 -2.52
CA GLY A 412 -5.37 12.82 -2.48
C GLY A 412 -4.41 13.25 -3.59
N VAL A 413 -3.26 13.82 -3.21
CA VAL A 413 -2.16 14.12 -4.13
C VAL A 413 -0.98 13.16 -3.92
N SER A 414 -0.65 12.37 -4.95
CA SER A 414 0.39 11.34 -4.94
C SER A 414 1.83 11.87 -4.93
N TYR A 415 2.03 13.15 -5.25
CA TYR A 415 3.34 13.81 -5.33
C TYR A 415 3.39 15.06 -4.44
N GLY A 416 4.59 15.40 -3.95
CA GLY A 416 4.76 16.63 -3.17
C GLY A 416 4.52 17.86 -4.03
N LEU A 417 3.42 18.57 -3.79
CA LEU A 417 3.09 19.82 -4.47
C LEU A 417 3.45 21.04 -3.62
N LYS A 418 4.05 22.05 -4.26
CA LYS A 418 4.24 23.39 -3.66
C LYS A 418 2.94 24.20 -3.72
N ILE A 419 1.90 23.71 -3.05
CA ILE A 419 0.64 24.42 -2.84
C ILE A 419 0.69 25.12 -1.47
N LYS A 420 0.03 26.27 -1.35
CA LYS A 420 -0.14 27.01 -0.09
C LYS A 420 -1.61 27.14 0.29
N GLU A 421 -1.87 27.40 1.56
CA GLU A 421 -3.22 27.73 2.03
C GLU A 421 -3.70 28.99 1.32
N GLY A 422 -4.95 28.97 0.86
CA GLY A 422 -5.56 30.03 0.08
C GLY A 422 -5.33 29.96 -1.43
N ASP A 423 -4.48 29.05 -1.94
CA ASP A 423 -4.34 28.84 -3.38
C ASP A 423 -5.65 28.32 -4.00
N GLN A 424 -5.97 28.79 -5.20
CA GLN A 424 -7.10 28.32 -5.98
C GLN A 424 -6.66 27.14 -6.86
N LEU A 425 -7.28 25.99 -6.67
CA LEU A 425 -7.04 24.79 -7.48
C LEU A 425 -8.15 24.64 -8.52
N THR A 426 -7.76 24.33 -9.75
CA THR A 426 -8.65 23.73 -10.74
C THR A 426 -8.19 22.30 -10.98
N LEU A 427 -9.07 21.34 -10.70
CA LEU A 427 -8.87 19.92 -10.93
C LEU A 427 -9.55 19.54 -12.24
N LEU A 428 -8.78 19.00 -13.19
CA LEU A 428 -9.23 18.51 -14.48
C LEU A 428 -9.37 16.99 -14.42
N ASP A 429 -10.41 16.47 -15.08
CA ASP A 429 -10.73 15.05 -15.09
C ASP A 429 -10.76 14.44 -13.67
N PRO A 430 -11.54 15.00 -12.72
CA PRO A 430 -11.47 14.59 -11.33
C PRO A 430 -11.93 13.14 -11.16
N HIS A 431 -11.13 12.37 -10.43
CA HIS A 431 -11.51 11.03 -10.00
C HIS A 431 -12.24 11.13 -8.65
N PHE A 432 -13.56 11.25 -8.68
CA PHE A 432 -14.39 11.42 -7.50
C PHE A 432 -14.62 10.10 -6.77
N ARG A 433 -14.65 10.15 -5.44
CA ARG A 433 -15.04 9.03 -4.58
C ARG A 433 -15.88 9.47 -3.40
N GLN A 434 -16.87 8.65 -3.08
CA GLN A 434 -17.58 8.73 -1.81
C GLN A 434 -17.07 7.64 -0.85
N VAL A 435 -16.30 8.05 0.15
CA VAL A 435 -15.81 7.16 1.20
C VAL A 435 -16.90 7.02 2.26
N ASP A 436 -17.34 5.78 2.51
CA ASP A 436 -18.33 5.43 3.52
C ASP A 436 -18.03 4.01 4.02
N PHE A 437 -17.39 3.90 5.19
CA PHE A 437 -17.06 2.60 5.77
C PHE A 437 -17.06 2.63 7.30
N PHE A 438 -17.23 1.46 7.91
CA PHE A 438 -17.22 1.27 9.34
C PHE A 438 -15.98 0.51 9.78
N TRP A 439 -15.29 1.02 10.80
CA TRP A 439 -14.10 0.39 11.37
C TRP A 439 -14.12 0.49 12.90
N LYS A 440 -14.05 -0.66 13.57
CA LYS A 440 -13.93 -0.81 15.03
C LYS A 440 -14.81 0.15 15.85
N GLY A 441 -16.09 0.28 15.52
CA GLY A 441 -17.04 1.11 16.28
C GLY A 441 -17.24 2.52 15.73
N LYS A 442 -16.51 2.91 14.68
CA LYS A 442 -16.54 4.25 14.11
C LYS A 442 -16.88 4.23 12.62
N CYS A 443 -17.73 5.16 12.19
CA CYS A 443 -18.08 5.35 10.79
C CYS A 443 -17.26 6.50 10.20
N TYR A 444 -16.60 6.26 9.08
CA TYR A 444 -15.88 7.26 8.32
C TYR A 444 -16.63 7.57 7.05
N LYS A 445 -17.12 8.81 6.93
CA LYS A 445 -17.88 9.27 5.77
C LYS A 445 -17.37 10.61 5.26
N PHE A 446 -16.86 10.65 4.03
CA PHE A 446 -16.39 11.87 3.40
C PHE A 446 -16.31 11.74 1.87
N LYS A 447 -16.31 12.87 1.18
CA LYS A 447 -16.09 12.96 -0.27
C LYS A 447 -14.60 13.20 -0.53
N SER A 448 -14.02 12.49 -1.50
CA SER A 448 -12.64 12.71 -1.94
C SER A 448 -12.52 12.86 -3.46
N ILE A 449 -11.49 13.59 -3.89
CA ILE A 449 -11.07 13.62 -5.30
C ILE A 449 -9.61 13.23 -5.35
N ARG A 450 -9.33 12.17 -6.10
CA ARG A 450 -7.98 11.71 -6.35
C ARG A 450 -7.40 12.41 -7.58
N VAL A 451 -6.13 12.77 -7.47
CA VAL A 451 -5.34 13.36 -8.54
C VAL A 451 -4.15 12.47 -8.82
N ASP A 452 -4.08 11.91 -10.02
CA ASP A 452 -3.01 10.99 -10.42
C ASP A 452 -1.87 11.71 -11.16
N PHE A 453 -2.18 12.78 -11.90
CA PHE A 453 -1.22 13.47 -12.77
C PHE A 453 -1.12 14.98 -12.47
N LEU A 454 0.09 15.53 -12.58
CA LEU A 454 0.35 16.97 -12.43
C LEU A 454 -0.47 17.82 -13.41
N GLU A 455 -0.66 17.29 -14.61
CA GLU A 455 -1.42 17.90 -15.69
C GLU A 455 -2.91 18.09 -15.33
N GLN A 456 -3.41 17.35 -14.34
CA GLN A 456 -4.78 17.50 -13.83
C GLN A 456 -4.93 18.70 -12.89
N VAL A 457 -3.85 19.33 -12.43
CA VAL A 457 -3.91 20.40 -11.42
C VAL A 457 -3.41 21.72 -11.99
N LEU A 458 -4.28 22.73 -11.95
CA LEU A 458 -3.90 24.12 -12.16
C LEU A 458 -3.95 24.87 -10.83
N VAL A 459 -2.84 25.52 -10.47
CA VAL A 459 -2.75 26.35 -9.27
C VAL A 459 -2.81 27.81 -9.68
N ASN A 460 -3.79 28.55 -9.16
CA ASN A 460 -4.05 29.94 -9.49
C ASN A 460 -4.15 30.16 -11.03
N GLY A 461 -4.75 29.19 -11.72
CA GLY A 461 -4.94 29.21 -13.17
C GLY A 461 -3.71 28.84 -14.01
N LYS A 462 -2.60 28.45 -13.38
CA LYS A 462 -1.36 28.05 -14.07
C LYS A 462 -1.07 26.58 -13.87
N ALA A 463 -0.59 25.92 -14.93
CA ALA A 463 -0.08 24.56 -14.83
C ALA A 463 1.18 24.52 -13.97
N LEU A 464 1.31 23.46 -13.16
CA LEU A 464 2.47 23.28 -12.31
C LEU A 464 3.67 22.77 -13.12
N PRO A 465 4.86 23.38 -12.97
CA PRO A 465 6.04 22.93 -13.70
C PRO A 465 6.62 21.65 -13.10
N ARG A 466 7.05 20.72 -13.97
CA ARG A 466 7.49 19.34 -13.61
C ARG A 466 8.58 19.25 -12.54
N HIS A 467 9.42 20.28 -12.37
CA HIS A 467 10.50 20.31 -11.37
C HIS A 467 10.02 20.55 -9.92
N GLN A 468 8.72 20.79 -9.70
CA GLN A 468 8.16 21.02 -8.36
C GLN A 468 7.53 19.78 -7.73
N ALA A 469 7.48 18.66 -8.44
CA ALA A 469 7.00 17.38 -7.91
C ALA A 469 8.11 16.68 -7.12
N ILE A 470 7.90 16.49 -5.82
CA ILE A 470 8.79 15.70 -4.98
C ILE A 470 8.38 14.23 -5.10
N GLN A 471 9.28 13.38 -5.58
CA GLN A 471 9.12 11.93 -5.60
C GLN A 471 9.26 11.39 -4.17
N THR A 472 8.26 10.64 -3.69
CA THR A 472 8.39 9.84 -2.47
C THR A 472 8.75 8.41 -2.84
N SER A 473 9.94 7.96 -2.46
CA SER A 473 10.38 6.57 -2.60
C SER A 473 9.89 5.75 -1.42
N ILE A 474 8.91 4.88 -1.65
CA ILE A 474 8.48 3.83 -0.72
C ILE A 474 8.66 2.51 -1.49
N TYR A 475 9.17 1.47 -0.84
CA TYR A 475 9.44 0.17 -1.47
C TYR A 475 8.51 -0.89 -0.88
N ALA A 476 8.21 -1.95 -1.63
CA ALA A 476 7.46 -3.10 -1.10
C ALA A 476 8.19 -3.66 0.12
N GLN A 477 7.45 -3.99 1.18
CA GLN A 477 8.06 -4.62 2.35
C GLN A 477 8.30 -6.09 2.06
N HIS A 478 9.50 -6.54 2.37
CA HIS A 478 9.86 -7.94 2.40
C HIS A 478 10.87 -8.13 3.52
N LYS A 479 10.56 -9.05 4.45
CA LYS A 479 11.49 -9.42 5.52
C LYS A 479 12.28 -10.64 5.02
N PRO A 480 13.62 -10.55 4.93
CA PRO A 480 14.46 -11.64 4.45
C PRO A 480 14.40 -12.89 5.33
#